data_AF-A0A8T5S8F3-F1
#
_entry.id   AF-A0A8T5S8F3-F1
#
_cell.length_a   1.000
_cell.length_b   1.000
_cell.length_c   1.000
_cell.angle_alpha   90.00
_cell.angle_beta   90.00
_cell.angle_gamma   90.00
#
_symmetry.space_group_name_H-M   'P 1'
#
loop_
_entity.id
_entity.type
_entity.pdbx_description
1 polymer ?
#
loop_
_entity_poly.entity_id
_entity_poly.type
_entity_poly.pdbx_seq_one_letter_code
_entity_poly.pdbx_strand_id
1 'polypeptide(L)'
;MENRLLSQFNGVITSQWLSKHIEEPYASLIPRELFEIAYHTCNSVVMRSIHTKLSSSEDQPGSKAIFYSNTKKFTAIEALEDGVRITKYFNQGDTGDKVVSEIQPTLKRRKELFVSKDQDLKDQILKSILVERKLDECANLVMLKESNRRIYFAIGDARESAAVVPIFMEAEGASLVQLALNKWMETAQRLNHEQNFPENLIPGIIKNLTQIKKWLLDLISTNLDK
;
A
#
# COMPACT_ATOMS: atom_id res chain seq x y z
N MET A 1 -8.73 7.74 16.97
CA MET A 1 -9.13 6.51 17.69
C MET A 1 -7.95 5.54 17.63
N GLU A 2 -7.60 4.80 18.69
CA GLU A 2 -6.39 3.96 18.66
C GLU A 2 -6.51 2.82 17.63
N ASN A 3 -5.48 2.63 16.80
CA ASN A 3 -5.45 1.58 15.79
C ASN A 3 -5.23 0.20 16.46
N ARG A 4 -6.33 -0.41 16.91
CA ARG A 4 -6.33 -1.70 17.62
C ARG A 4 -5.57 -2.81 16.89
N LEU A 5 -5.64 -2.85 15.56
CA LEU A 5 -4.91 -3.85 14.77
C LEU A 5 -3.40 -3.64 14.87
N LEU A 6 -2.94 -2.40 14.85
CA LEU A 6 -1.54 -2.06 15.03
C LEU A 6 -1.07 -2.33 16.48
N SER A 7 -1.87 -1.96 17.48
CA SER A 7 -1.56 -2.26 18.88
C SER A 7 -1.49 -3.77 19.13
N GLN A 8 -2.42 -4.55 18.56
CA GLN A 8 -2.40 -6.02 18.61
C GLN A 8 -1.17 -6.58 17.89
N PHE A 9 -0.84 -6.05 16.70
CA PHE A 9 0.32 -6.47 15.95
C PHE A 9 1.61 -6.31 16.77
N ASN A 10 1.81 -5.12 17.33
CA ASN A 10 3.02 -4.79 18.10
C ASN A 10 3.08 -5.51 19.45
N GLY A 11 1.94 -5.70 20.13
CA GLY A 11 1.92 -6.26 21.49
C GLY A 11 1.84 -7.78 21.56
N VAL A 12 1.27 -8.44 20.56
CA VAL A 12 0.94 -9.88 20.63
C VAL A 12 1.44 -10.64 19.40
N ILE A 13 1.14 -10.16 18.20
CA ILE A 13 1.35 -10.94 16.97
C ILE A 13 2.84 -11.19 16.72
N THR A 14 3.67 -10.14 16.85
CA THR A 14 5.11 -10.22 16.59
C THR A 14 5.85 -11.19 17.50
N SER A 15 5.34 -11.45 18.71
CA SER A 15 5.98 -12.30 19.71
C SER A 15 5.36 -13.70 19.85
N GLN A 16 4.06 -13.85 19.58
CA GLN A 16 3.33 -15.09 19.89
C GLN A 16 2.89 -15.89 18.66
N TRP A 17 2.80 -15.27 17.49
CA TRP A 17 2.30 -15.97 16.29
C TRP A 17 3.43 -16.67 15.55
N LEU A 18 3.07 -17.77 14.86
CA LEU A 18 3.96 -18.40 13.91
C LEU A 18 4.27 -17.41 12.78
N SER A 19 5.50 -17.43 12.30
CA SER A 19 5.92 -16.57 11.20
C SER A 19 6.85 -17.28 10.24
N LYS A 20 6.81 -16.86 8.99
CA LYS A 20 7.78 -17.23 7.95
C LYS A 20 8.22 -15.94 7.26
N HIS A 21 9.50 -15.84 6.97
CA HIS A 21 10.04 -14.65 6.30
C HIS A 21 10.89 -15.05 5.10
N ILE A 22 11.01 -14.10 4.18
CA ILE A 22 11.97 -14.09 3.09
C ILE A 22 12.75 -12.79 3.15
N GLU A 23 13.95 -12.82 2.60
CA GLU A 23 14.76 -11.63 2.39
C GLU A 23 15.14 -11.57 0.92
N GLU A 24 15.04 -10.37 0.36
CA GLU A 24 15.46 -10.09 -1.01
C GLU A 24 16.50 -8.98 -1.00
N PRO A 25 17.73 -9.24 -1.48
CA PRO A 25 18.78 -8.24 -1.48
C PRO A 25 18.52 -7.14 -2.51
N TYR A 26 18.98 -5.93 -2.20
CA TYR A 26 18.86 -4.76 -3.06
C TYR A 26 19.49 -4.95 -4.44
N ALA A 27 20.67 -5.58 -4.48
CA ALA A 27 21.50 -5.69 -5.69
C ALA A 27 21.77 -4.31 -6.31
N SER A 28 21.09 -3.95 -7.40
CA SER A 28 21.25 -2.68 -8.11
C SER A 28 20.17 -1.63 -7.78
N LEU A 29 19.20 -1.96 -6.93
CA LEU A 29 18.12 -1.04 -6.53
C LEU A 29 18.48 -0.31 -5.25
N ILE A 30 17.97 0.90 -5.07
CA ILE A 30 18.05 1.58 -3.77
C ILE A 30 16.97 1.06 -2.80
N PRO A 31 17.11 1.27 -1.48
CA PRO A 31 16.14 0.82 -0.49
C PRO A 31 14.68 1.19 -0.77
N ARG A 32 14.41 2.43 -1.21
CA ARG A 32 13.06 2.86 -1.56
C ARG A 32 12.46 2.04 -2.70
N GLU A 33 13.21 1.80 -3.78
CA GLU A 33 12.71 1.11 -4.96
C GLU A 33 12.26 -0.31 -4.63
N LEU A 34 13.14 -1.09 -4.00
CA LEU A 34 12.80 -2.47 -3.65
C LEU A 34 11.68 -2.52 -2.60
N PHE A 35 11.62 -1.57 -1.68
CA PHE A 35 10.53 -1.45 -0.72
C PHE A 35 9.18 -1.21 -1.40
N GLU A 36 9.09 -0.28 -2.36
CA GLU A 36 7.84 0.01 -3.07
C GLU A 36 7.42 -1.18 -3.96
N ILE A 37 8.37 -1.85 -4.65
CA ILE A 37 8.07 -3.08 -5.40
C ILE A 37 7.57 -4.20 -4.47
N ALA A 38 8.18 -4.36 -3.30
CA ALA A 38 7.74 -5.31 -2.29
C ALA A 38 6.35 -4.96 -1.74
N TYR A 39 6.09 -3.67 -1.50
CA TYR A 39 4.78 -3.15 -1.09
C TYR A 39 3.71 -3.58 -2.07
N HIS A 40 3.88 -3.24 -3.35
CA HIS A 40 2.95 -3.61 -4.42
C HIS A 40 2.79 -5.13 -4.55
N THR A 41 3.88 -5.90 -4.43
CA THR A 41 3.86 -7.37 -4.54
C THR A 41 3.08 -8.05 -3.42
N CYS A 42 3.13 -7.50 -2.20
CA CYS A 42 2.36 -8.02 -1.06
C CYS A 42 0.94 -7.48 -0.99
N ASN A 43 0.65 -6.38 -1.69
CA ASN A 43 -0.65 -5.76 -1.61
C ASN A 43 -1.68 -6.47 -2.48
N SER A 44 -2.94 -6.38 -2.06
CA SER A 44 -4.07 -6.87 -2.83
C SER A 44 -5.36 -6.18 -2.39
N VAL A 45 -6.44 -6.36 -3.15
CA VAL A 45 -7.76 -5.79 -2.85
C VAL A 45 -8.28 -6.22 -1.47
N VAL A 46 -7.91 -7.41 -1.00
CA VAL A 46 -8.36 -7.96 0.30
C VAL A 46 -7.41 -7.65 1.46
N MET A 47 -6.34 -6.90 1.19
CA MET A 47 -5.36 -6.46 2.17
C MET A 47 -5.61 -5.00 2.55
N ARG A 48 -5.58 -4.73 3.85
CA ARG A 48 -5.61 -3.39 4.41
C ARG A 48 -4.20 -3.04 4.88
N SER A 49 -3.59 -1.98 4.33
CA SER A 49 -2.43 -1.37 4.98
C SER A 49 -2.88 -0.71 6.28
N ILE A 50 -2.42 -1.23 7.42
CA ILE A 50 -2.77 -0.69 8.73
C ILE A 50 -1.71 0.26 9.27
N HIS A 51 -0.50 0.21 8.70
CA HIS A 51 0.61 1.08 9.07
C HIS A 51 1.61 1.18 7.92
N THR A 52 2.12 2.38 7.70
CA THR A 52 3.25 2.62 6.82
C THR A 52 4.10 3.71 7.44
N LYS A 53 5.41 3.49 7.49
CA LYS A 53 6.41 4.45 7.91
C LYS A 53 7.54 4.42 6.89
N LEU A 54 7.94 5.57 6.37
CA LEU A 54 9.06 5.66 5.44
C LEU A 54 10.32 6.09 6.21
N SER A 55 11.47 5.66 5.69
CA SER A 55 12.77 6.26 6.02
C SER A 55 12.82 7.74 5.63
N SER A 56 13.69 8.50 6.30
CA SER A 56 13.90 9.93 6.04
C SER A 56 14.47 10.25 4.66
N SER A 57 15.20 9.29 4.07
CA SER A 57 15.77 9.38 2.72
C SER A 57 15.46 8.10 1.95
N GLU A 58 15.41 8.21 0.62
CA GLU A 58 15.13 7.09 -0.28
C GLU A 58 16.25 6.03 -0.28
N ASP A 59 17.49 6.46 -0.05
CA ASP A 59 18.67 5.59 -0.03
C ASP A 59 18.91 4.94 1.34
N GLN A 60 18.04 5.19 2.33
CA GLN A 60 18.21 4.69 3.69
C GLN A 60 17.23 3.56 4.02
N PRO A 61 17.68 2.56 4.81
CA PRO A 61 16.80 1.54 5.36
C PRO A 61 15.84 2.13 6.41
N GLY A 62 14.91 1.30 6.90
CA GLY A 62 13.98 1.65 7.97
C GLY A 62 12.56 1.96 7.52
N SER A 63 12.27 1.89 6.22
CA SER A 63 10.89 1.88 5.73
C SER A 63 10.17 0.61 6.16
N LYS A 64 8.92 0.73 6.60
CA LYS A 64 8.10 -0.35 7.14
C LYS A 64 6.66 -0.23 6.68
N ALA A 65 6.06 -1.35 6.27
CA ALA A 65 4.63 -1.47 6.04
C ALA A 65 4.07 -2.68 6.77
N ILE A 66 2.82 -2.56 7.24
CA ILE A 66 2.10 -3.67 7.87
C ILE A 66 0.73 -3.78 7.22
N PHE A 67 0.45 -4.95 6.67
CA PHE A 67 -0.84 -5.31 6.09
C PHE A 67 -1.59 -6.29 6.96
N TYR A 68 -2.91 -6.17 6.95
CA TYR A 68 -3.85 -7.10 7.55
C TYR A 68 -4.80 -7.65 6.47
N SER A 69 -4.89 -8.97 6.37
CA SER A 69 -5.79 -9.65 5.42
C SER A 69 -7.16 -9.94 6.02
N ASN A 70 -8.17 -10.10 5.16
CA ASN A 70 -9.49 -10.63 5.54
C ASN A 70 -9.44 -12.04 6.19
N THR A 71 -8.38 -12.82 5.93
CA THR A 71 -8.13 -14.12 6.60
C THR A 71 -7.48 -14.00 7.98
N LYS A 72 -7.46 -12.80 8.55
CA LYS A 72 -6.88 -12.48 9.87
C LYS A 72 -5.38 -12.75 10.00
N LYS A 73 -4.63 -12.62 8.90
CA LYS A 73 -3.16 -12.75 8.85
C LYS A 73 -2.50 -11.40 8.65
N PHE A 74 -1.27 -11.28 9.12
CA PHE A 74 -0.47 -10.06 8.97
C PHE A 74 0.72 -10.30 8.03
N THR A 75 1.08 -9.28 7.26
CA THR A 75 2.31 -9.26 6.46
C THR A 75 3.04 -7.97 6.77
N ALA A 76 4.28 -8.07 7.23
CA ALA A 76 5.17 -6.95 7.46
C ALA A 76 6.24 -6.90 6.37
N ILE A 77 6.55 -5.70 5.91
CA ILE A 77 7.64 -5.42 4.98
C ILE A 77 8.58 -4.45 5.68
N GLU A 78 9.86 -4.77 5.72
CA GLU A 78 10.88 -3.97 6.40
C GLU A 78 12.09 -3.82 5.48
N ALA A 79 12.45 -2.58 5.16
CA ALA A 79 13.70 -2.26 4.48
C ALA A 79 14.84 -2.30 5.51
N LEU A 80 15.74 -3.27 5.36
CA LEU A 80 16.94 -3.48 6.18
C LEU A 80 18.16 -2.90 5.46
N GLU A 81 19.34 -2.99 6.07
CA GLU A 81 20.59 -2.47 5.49
C GLU A 81 20.95 -3.11 4.14
N ASP A 82 20.77 -4.43 4.00
CA ASP A 82 21.21 -5.18 2.81
C ASP A 82 20.07 -5.63 1.87
N GLY A 83 18.81 -5.39 2.26
CA GLY A 83 17.67 -5.82 1.47
C GLY A 83 16.32 -5.57 2.14
N VAL A 84 15.27 -6.12 1.57
CA VAL A 84 13.91 -6.07 2.13
C VAL A 84 13.55 -7.41 2.74
N ARG A 85 13.09 -7.40 3.99
CA ARG A 85 12.50 -8.56 4.65
C ARG A 85 10.98 -8.49 4.55
N ILE A 86 10.36 -9.59 4.14
CA ILE A 86 8.90 -9.76 4.16
C ILE A 86 8.58 -10.89 5.14
N THR A 87 7.83 -10.57 6.19
CA THR A 87 7.44 -11.52 7.24
C THR A 87 5.93 -11.69 7.24
N LYS A 88 5.46 -12.94 7.14
CA LYS A 88 4.05 -13.30 7.23
C LYS A 88 3.77 -13.97 8.57
N TYR A 89 2.79 -13.46 9.30
CA TYR A 89 2.35 -13.97 10.59
C TYR A 89 1.00 -14.67 10.47
N PHE A 90 0.86 -15.84 11.11
CA PHE A 90 -0.35 -16.66 11.06
C PHE A 90 -0.55 -17.44 12.36
N ASN A 91 -1.81 -17.75 12.67
CA ASN A 91 -2.20 -18.38 13.94
C ASN A 91 -2.07 -19.91 13.92
N GLN A 92 -2.45 -20.60 12.83
CA GLN A 92 -2.36 -22.06 12.65
C GLN A 92 -2.28 -22.46 11.15
N GLY A 93 -1.70 -23.62 10.85
CA GLY A 93 -1.65 -24.25 9.52
C GLY A 93 -0.51 -23.79 8.60
N ASP A 94 -0.39 -24.42 7.42
CA ASP A 94 0.75 -24.30 6.50
C ASP A 94 0.66 -23.10 5.54
N THR A 95 0.31 -21.92 6.07
CA THR A 95 0.04 -20.74 5.22
C THR A 95 1.18 -19.73 5.18
N GLY A 96 2.23 -20.00 5.95
CA GLY A 96 3.54 -19.36 5.82
C GLY A 96 4.14 -19.64 4.45
N ASP A 97 3.95 -20.83 3.90
CA ASP A 97 4.55 -21.27 2.63
C ASP A 97 4.29 -20.36 1.46
N LYS A 98 3.11 -19.71 1.40
CA LYS A 98 2.79 -18.70 0.38
C LYS A 98 3.82 -17.56 0.29
N VAL A 99 4.50 -17.20 1.39
CA VAL A 99 5.56 -16.18 1.32
C VAL A 99 6.73 -16.66 0.46
N VAL A 100 7.05 -17.95 0.51
CA VAL A 100 8.14 -18.58 -0.26
C VAL A 100 7.67 -19.02 -1.64
N SER A 101 6.47 -19.59 -1.77
CA SER A 101 5.99 -20.18 -3.03
C SER A 101 5.30 -19.18 -3.97
N GLU A 102 4.74 -18.08 -3.45
CA GLU A 102 4.00 -17.09 -4.25
C GLU A 102 4.69 -15.71 -4.23
N ILE A 103 5.00 -15.18 -3.04
CA ILE A 103 5.52 -13.81 -2.91
C ILE A 103 6.98 -13.71 -3.37
N GLN A 104 7.86 -14.59 -2.88
CA GLN A 104 9.29 -14.52 -3.23
C GLN A 104 9.56 -14.61 -4.73
N PRO A 105 9.00 -15.59 -5.48
CA PRO A 105 9.28 -15.70 -6.91
C PRO A 105 8.73 -14.50 -7.69
N THR A 106 7.55 -14.00 -7.29
CA THR A 106 6.94 -12.82 -7.91
C THR A 106 7.79 -11.57 -7.66
N LEU A 107 8.27 -11.36 -6.43
CA LEU A 107 9.14 -10.23 -6.09
C LEU A 107 10.46 -10.28 -6.88
N LYS A 108 11.10 -11.44 -6.95
CA LYS A 108 12.35 -11.63 -7.72
C LYS A 108 12.16 -11.29 -9.18
N ARG A 109 11.12 -11.85 -9.81
CA ARG A 109 10.79 -11.56 -11.21
C ARG A 109 10.51 -10.07 -11.42
N ARG A 110 9.70 -9.45 -10.56
CA ARG A 110 9.38 -8.02 -10.64
C ARG A 110 10.61 -7.13 -10.47
N LYS A 111 11.52 -7.51 -9.56
CA LYS A 111 12.81 -6.84 -9.37
C LYS A 111 13.63 -6.87 -10.65
N GLU A 112 13.80 -8.04 -11.25
CA GLU A 112 14.56 -8.21 -12.50
C GLU A 112 13.95 -7.43 -13.66
N LEU A 113 12.64 -7.52 -13.84
CA LEU A 113 11.92 -6.76 -14.87
C LEU A 113 12.04 -5.26 -14.63
N PHE A 114 11.87 -4.80 -13.40
CA PHE A 114 12.00 -3.39 -13.05
C PHE A 114 13.40 -2.87 -13.37
N VAL A 115 14.48 -3.59 -13.00
CA VAL A 115 15.87 -3.20 -13.29
C VAL A 115 16.10 -3.01 -14.79
N SER A 116 15.49 -3.85 -15.63
CA SER A 116 15.64 -3.80 -17.09
C SER A 116 14.93 -2.62 -17.78
N LYS A 117 14.03 -1.92 -17.07
CA LYS A 117 13.29 -0.77 -17.61
C LYS A 117 14.15 0.48 -17.67
N ASP A 118 13.81 1.36 -18.61
CA ASP A 118 14.38 2.70 -18.67
C ASP A 118 13.95 3.53 -17.44
N GLN A 119 14.69 4.61 -17.18
CA GLN A 119 14.50 5.42 -15.98
C GLN A 119 13.14 6.11 -15.95
N ASP A 120 12.63 6.56 -17.09
CA ASP A 120 11.33 7.24 -17.14
C ASP A 120 10.21 6.30 -16.74
N LEU A 121 10.19 5.08 -17.30
CA LEU A 121 9.20 4.08 -16.92
C LEU A 121 9.33 3.64 -15.45
N LYS A 122 10.55 3.52 -14.92
CA LYS A 122 10.79 3.25 -13.49
C LYS A 122 10.16 4.31 -12.61
N ASP A 123 10.42 5.58 -12.89
CA ASP A 123 9.89 6.71 -12.13
C ASP A 123 8.36 6.72 -12.17
N GLN A 124 7.77 6.44 -13.34
CA GLN A 124 6.33 6.38 -13.49
C GLN A 124 5.70 5.23 -12.68
N ILE A 125 6.30 4.03 -12.71
CA ILE A 125 5.86 2.89 -11.90
C ILE A 125 5.93 3.20 -10.41
N LEU A 126 7.05 3.75 -9.92
CA LEU A 126 7.23 4.09 -8.50
C LEU A 126 6.21 5.14 -8.06
N LYS A 127 5.95 6.15 -8.89
CA LYS A 127 4.91 7.15 -8.61
C LYS A 127 3.50 6.55 -8.63
N SER A 128 3.21 5.56 -9.47
CA SER A 128 1.94 4.83 -9.40
C SER A 128 1.81 4.01 -8.11
N ILE A 129 2.88 3.36 -7.64
CA ILE A 129 2.89 2.66 -6.35
C ILE A 129 2.72 3.64 -5.17
N LEU A 130 3.28 4.85 -5.27
CA LEU A 130 3.01 5.92 -4.29
C LEU A 130 1.50 6.24 -4.21
N VAL A 131 0.81 6.33 -5.35
CA VAL A 131 -0.66 6.54 -5.38
C VAL A 131 -1.39 5.39 -4.69
N GLU A 132 -0.97 4.15 -4.93
CA GLU A 132 -1.53 2.95 -4.28
C GLU A 132 -1.40 3.06 -2.75
N ARG A 133 -0.20 3.41 -2.27
CA ARG A 133 0.08 3.55 -0.85
C ARG A 133 -0.73 4.68 -0.19
N LYS A 134 -0.91 5.80 -0.89
CA LYS A 134 -1.75 6.93 -0.42
C LYS A 134 -3.23 6.56 -0.36
N LEU A 135 -3.74 5.80 -1.34
CA LEU A 135 -5.11 5.27 -1.30
C LEU A 135 -5.33 4.33 -0.13
N ASP A 136 -4.35 3.47 0.15
CA ASP A 136 -4.37 2.55 1.29
C ASP A 136 -4.35 3.28 2.63
N GLU A 137 -3.54 4.34 2.75
CA GLU A 137 -3.55 5.22 3.91
C GLU A 137 -4.91 5.89 4.10
N CYS A 138 -5.49 6.45 3.03
CA CYS A 138 -6.82 7.05 3.06
C CYS A 138 -7.88 6.05 3.54
N ALA A 139 -7.89 4.83 2.98
CA ALA A 139 -8.81 3.78 3.39
C ALA A 139 -8.64 3.41 4.87
N ASN A 140 -7.39 3.37 5.35
CA ASN A 140 -7.10 3.09 6.75
C ASN A 140 -7.61 4.19 7.69
N LEU A 141 -7.41 5.47 7.35
CA LEU A 141 -7.90 6.62 8.13
C LEU A 141 -9.42 6.64 8.22
N VAL A 142 -10.11 6.39 7.10
CA VAL A 142 -11.58 6.27 7.06
C VAL A 142 -12.05 5.16 8.00
N MET A 143 -11.43 3.97 7.93
CA MET A 143 -11.80 2.83 8.77
C MET A 143 -11.50 3.06 10.26
N LEU A 144 -10.54 3.93 10.59
CA LEU A 144 -10.24 4.35 11.96
C LEU A 144 -11.15 5.48 12.45
N LYS A 145 -12.06 5.98 11.60
CA LYS A 145 -12.94 7.12 11.89
C LYS A 145 -12.15 8.33 12.34
N GLU A 146 -11.02 8.59 11.68
CA GLU A 146 -10.18 9.76 11.94
C GLU A 146 -10.93 11.06 11.58
N SER A 147 -10.33 12.21 11.92
CA SER A 147 -10.98 13.50 11.69
C SER A 147 -11.22 13.75 10.20
N ASN A 148 -12.32 14.44 9.90
CA ASN A 148 -12.69 14.83 8.54
C ASN A 148 -11.55 15.58 7.84
N ARG A 149 -10.81 16.41 8.59
CA ARG A 149 -9.60 17.09 8.09
C ARG A 149 -8.54 16.13 7.57
N ARG A 150 -8.19 15.09 8.35
CA ARG A 150 -7.15 14.13 7.95
C ARG A 150 -7.57 13.33 6.73
N ILE A 151 -8.84 12.95 6.65
CA ILE A 151 -9.38 12.21 5.50
C ILE A 151 -9.43 13.09 4.26
N TYR A 152 -9.86 14.35 4.38
CA TYR A 152 -9.81 15.32 3.29
C TYR A 152 -8.40 15.45 2.69
N PHE A 153 -7.39 15.64 3.55
CA PHE A 153 -6.00 15.73 3.08
C PHE A 153 -5.51 14.43 2.45
N ALA A 154 -5.81 13.27 3.03
CA ALA A 154 -5.41 11.99 2.46
C ALA A 154 -6.03 11.73 1.07
N ILE A 155 -7.29 12.11 0.86
CA ILE A 155 -7.92 12.03 -0.47
C ILE A 155 -7.25 13.00 -1.45
N GLY A 156 -7.01 14.24 -1.00
CA GLY A 156 -6.32 15.27 -1.79
C GLY A 156 -4.93 14.80 -2.25
N ASP A 157 -4.12 14.29 -1.33
CA ASP A 157 -2.78 13.77 -1.59
C ASP A 157 -2.78 12.63 -2.60
N ALA A 158 -3.75 11.70 -2.50
CA ALA A 158 -3.90 10.60 -3.45
C ALA A 158 -4.29 11.12 -4.84
N ARG A 159 -5.25 12.07 -4.90
CA ARG A 159 -5.74 12.68 -6.13
C ARG A 159 -4.64 13.46 -6.87
N GLU A 160 -3.91 14.31 -6.14
CA GLU A 160 -2.85 15.14 -6.70
C GLU A 160 -1.69 14.28 -7.20
N SER A 161 -1.25 13.28 -6.42
CA SER A 161 -0.22 12.34 -6.89
C SER A 161 -0.67 11.55 -8.11
N ALA A 162 -1.94 11.14 -8.18
CA ALA A 162 -2.46 10.45 -9.35
C ALA A 162 -2.50 11.34 -10.60
N ALA A 163 -2.77 12.64 -10.44
CA ALA A 163 -2.92 13.57 -11.56
C ALA A 163 -1.61 13.89 -12.30
N VAL A 164 -0.46 13.62 -11.67
CA VAL A 164 0.87 13.95 -12.20
C VAL A 164 1.63 12.76 -12.76
N VAL A 165 1.00 11.57 -12.84
CA VAL A 165 1.64 10.35 -13.35
C VAL A 165 1.11 10.03 -14.75
N PRO A 166 1.94 10.13 -15.82
CA PRO A 166 1.47 9.93 -17.19
C PRO A 166 0.85 8.54 -17.42
N ILE A 167 1.53 7.43 -17.05
CA ILE A 167 0.94 6.08 -17.18
C ILE A 167 -0.40 5.92 -16.46
N PHE A 168 -0.64 6.71 -15.41
CA PHE A 168 -1.93 6.74 -14.73
C PHE A 168 -2.96 7.51 -15.54
N MET A 169 -2.63 8.73 -15.95
CA MET A 169 -3.55 9.66 -16.61
C MET A 169 -3.94 9.24 -18.03
N GLU A 170 -3.04 8.52 -18.71
CA GLU A 170 -3.27 7.98 -20.06
C GLU A 170 -4.02 6.64 -20.03
N ALA A 171 -4.11 5.98 -18.87
CA ALA A 171 -4.80 4.71 -18.75
C ALA A 171 -6.33 4.85 -18.85
N GLU A 172 -6.97 3.85 -19.46
CA GLU A 172 -8.42 3.78 -19.53
C GLU A 172 -9.02 3.77 -18.11
N GLY A 173 -9.97 4.67 -17.86
CA GLY A 173 -10.64 4.81 -16.56
C GLY A 173 -10.01 5.84 -15.61
N ALA A 174 -8.87 6.43 -15.95
CA ALA A 174 -8.22 7.44 -15.11
C ALA A 174 -9.13 8.64 -14.77
N SER A 175 -9.91 9.10 -15.75
CA SER A 175 -10.89 10.18 -15.57
C SER A 175 -11.98 9.84 -14.55
N LEU A 176 -12.44 8.59 -14.51
CA LEU A 176 -13.41 8.10 -13.53
C LEU A 176 -12.80 8.04 -12.13
N VAL A 177 -11.54 7.61 -12.01
CA VAL A 177 -10.81 7.60 -10.75
C VAL A 177 -10.66 9.03 -10.20
N GLN A 178 -10.19 9.97 -11.04
CA GLN A 178 -10.04 11.37 -10.68
C GLN A 178 -11.38 11.99 -10.25
N LEU A 179 -12.47 11.71 -10.98
CA LEU A 179 -13.81 12.16 -10.62
C LEU A 179 -14.27 11.58 -9.28
N ALA A 180 -14.05 10.29 -9.03
CA ALA A 180 -14.43 9.64 -7.78
C ALA A 180 -13.68 10.23 -6.58
N LEU A 181 -12.36 10.43 -6.70
CA LEU A 181 -11.54 11.07 -5.67
C LEU A 181 -11.99 12.51 -5.43
N ASN A 182 -12.25 13.28 -6.49
CA ASN A 182 -12.73 14.65 -6.38
C ASN A 182 -14.07 14.74 -5.64
N LYS A 183 -15.04 13.86 -5.96
CA LYS A 183 -16.34 13.83 -5.27
C LYS A 183 -16.21 13.54 -3.78
N TRP A 184 -15.33 12.61 -3.40
CA TRP A 184 -15.09 12.31 -1.98
C TRP A 184 -14.33 13.41 -1.26
N MET A 185 -13.39 14.07 -1.95
CA MET A 185 -12.69 15.25 -1.43
C MET A 185 -13.66 16.38 -1.14
N GLU A 186 -14.52 16.74 -2.09
CA GLU A 186 -15.57 17.76 -1.90
C GLU A 186 -16.55 17.38 -0.78
N THR A 187 -16.91 16.11 -0.69
CA THR A 187 -17.77 15.60 0.39
C THR A 187 -17.09 15.81 1.74
N ALA A 188 -15.84 15.38 1.89
CA ALA A 188 -15.07 15.55 3.13
C ALA A 188 -14.84 17.03 3.49
N GLN A 189 -14.65 17.88 2.49
CA GLN A 189 -14.44 19.32 2.67
C GLN A 189 -15.65 20.01 3.32
N ARG A 190 -16.88 19.58 2.99
CA ARG A 190 -18.13 20.15 3.51
C ARG A 190 -18.47 19.68 4.93
N LEU A 191 -17.80 18.65 5.43
CA LEU A 191 -17.98 18.16 6.80
C LEU A 191 -17.24 19.08 7.79
N ASN A 192 -17.64 19.04 9.07
CA ASN A 192 -16.91 19.77 10.11
C ASN A 192 -15.55 19.10 10.36
N HIS A 193 -14.47 19.84 10.11
CA HIS A 193 -13.08 19.33 10.07
C HIS A 193 -12.59 18.70 11.38
N GLU A 194 -13.09 19.19 12.52
CA GLU A 194 -12.69 18.72 13.85
C GLU A 194 -13.50 17.50 14.33
N GLN A 195 -14.54 17.12 13.60
CA GLN A 195 -15.32 15.92 13.89
C GLN A 195 -14.73 14.69 13.20
N ASN A 196 -14.99 13.52 13.79
CA ASN A 196 -14.67 12.23 13.18
C ASN A 196 -15.51 11.99 11.92
N PHE A 197 -14.98 11.17 11.02
CA PHE A 197 -15.68 10.81 9.79
C PHE A 197 -17.03 10.14 10.06
N PRO A 198 -18.13 10.58 9.41
CA PRO A 198 -19.45 10.02 9.63
C PRO A 198 -19.53 8.54 9.28
N GLU A 199 -20.03 7.71 10.20
CA GLU A 199 -20.08 6.26 10.03
C GLU A 199 -20.94 5.82 8.85
N ASN A 200 -22.01 6.56 8.56
CA ASN A 200 -22.91 6.30 7.44
C ASN A 200 -22.25 6.51 6.07
N LEU A 201 -21.14 7.27 5.99
CA LEU A 201 -20.42 7.52 4.74
C LEU A 201 -19.30 6.50 4.49
N ILE A 202 -18.81 5.83 5.53
CA ILE A 202 -17.69 4.87 5.46
C ILE A 202 -17.91 3.79 4.38
N PRO A 203 -19.06 3.08 4.32
CA PRO A 203 -19.23 2.03 3.32
C PRO A 203 -19.12 2.53 1.88
N GLY A 204 -19.61 3.75 1.62
CA GLY A 204 -19.58 4.38 0.30
C GLY A 204 -18.15 4.66 -0.16
N ILE A 205 -17.36 5.35 0.68
CA ILE A 205 -16.00 5.71 0.32
C ILE A 205 -15.09 4.48 0.22
N ILE A 206 -15.22 3.52 1.15
CA ILE A 206 -14.42 2.29 1.12
C ILE A 206 -14.71 1.47 -0.14
N LYS A 207 -15.98 1.41 -0.58
CA LYS A 207 -16.32 0.76 -1.84
C LYS A 207 -15.60 1.42 -3.03
N ASN A 208 -15.60 2.75 -3.12
CA ASN A 208 -14.92 3.44 -4.21
C ASN A 208 -13.40 3.31 -4.14
N LEU A 209 -12.79 3.49 -2.96
CA LEU A 209 -11.34 3.31 -2.78
C LEU A 209 -10.90 1.88 -3.13
N THR A 210 -11.72 0.88 -2.80
CA THR A 210 -11.45 -0.53 -3.15
C THR A 210 -11.49 -0.76 -4.66
N GLN A 211 -12.45 -0.14 -5.37
CA GLN A 211 -12.53 -0.23 -6.84
C GLN A 211 -11.34 0.46 -7.51
N ILE A 212 -10.95 1.64 -7.02
CA ILE A 212 -9.78 2.37 -7.50
C ILE A 212 -8.51 1.55 -7.23
N LYS A 213 -8.35 0.98 -6.03
CA LYS A 213 -7.23 0.12 -5.67
C LYS A 213 -7.12 -1.06 -6.62
N LYS A 214 -8.23 -1.75 -6.91
CA LYS A 214 -8.22 -2.87 -7.87
C LYS A 214 -7.68 -2.44 -9.24
N TRP A 215 -8.25 -1.36 -9.79
CA TRP A 215 -7.83 -0.82 -11.09
C TRP A 215 -6.35 -0.42 -11.09
N LEU A 216 -5.88 0.22 -10.01
CA LEU A 216 -4.49 0.68 -9.89
C LEU A 216 -3.50 -0.49 -9.76
N LEU A 217 -3.86 -1.52 -8.99
CA LEU A 217 -3.04 -2.74 -8.87
C LEU A 217 -2.86 -3.42 -10.23
N ASP A 218 -3.93 -3.49 -11.03
CA ASP A 218 -3.90 -4.06 -12.38
C ASP A 218 -3.04 -3.20 -13.32
N LEU A 219 -3.14 -1.87 -13.25
CA LEU A 219 -2.34 -0.94 -14.03
C LEU A 219 -0.84 -1.06 -13.70
N ILE A 220 -0.48 -1.06 -12.42
CA ILE A 220 0.93 -1.19 -11.98
C ILE A 220 1.47 -2.55 -12.42
N SER A 221 0.74 -3.64 -12.15
CA SER A 221 1.16 -5.00 -12.54
C SER A 221 1.37 -5.10 -14.05
N THR A 222 0.49 -4.50 -14.86
CA THR A 222 0.62 -4.49 -16.32
C THR A 222 1.92 -3.83 -16.78
N ASN A 223 2.35 -2.74 -16.14
CA ASN A 223 3.57 -2.03 -16.53
C ASN A 223 4.83 -2.62 -15.89
N LEU A 224 4.70 -3.25 -14.73
CA LEU A 224 5.81 -3.86 -13.99
C LEU A 224 6.15 -5.26 -14.51
N ASP A 225 5.14 -6.07 -14.88
CA ASP A 225 5.28 -7.48 -15.25
C ASP A 225 5.46 -7.72 -16.76
N LYS A 226 5.24 -6.69 -17.59
CA LYS A 226 5.60 -6.66 -19.03
C LYS A 226 7.06 -6.29 -19.22
#